data_AF-A0A944KD00-F1
#
_entry.id   AF-A0A944KD00-F1
#
_cell.length_a   1.000
_cell.length_b   1.000
_cell.length_c   1.000
_cell.angle_alpha   90.00
_cell.angle_beta   90.00
_cell.angle_gamma   90.00
#
_symmetry.space_group_name_H-M   'P 1'
#
loop_
_entity.id
_entity.type
_entity.pdbx_description
1 polymer ?
#
loop_
_entity_poly.entity_id
_entity_poly.type
_entity_poly.pdbx_seq_one_letter_code
_entity_poly.pdbx_strand_id
1 'polypeptide(L)' 'MKGLDWLQGGNDRKLAATRYAGRESATDRAAAKRQAKARARQQAGVREAARAGEAWEQKERRRTR' A
#
# COMPACT_ATOMS: atom_id res chain seq x y z
N MET A 1 28.44 28.55 30.46
CA MET A 1 28.20 27.10 30.38
C MET A 1 27.86 26.75 28.93
N LYS A 2 28.82 26.22 28.17
CA LYS A 2 28.61 25.70 26.80
C LYS A 2 28.56 24.18 26.92
N GLY A 3 27.37 23.57 26.84
CA GLY A 3 27.28 22.12 27.04
C GLY A 3 25.90 21.49 26.93
N LEU A 4 24.86 22.23 26.53
CA LEU A 4 23.49 21.71 26.48
C LEU A 4 22.77 21.98 25.14
N ASP A 5 23.43 22.59 24.14
CA ASP A 5 22.82 22.88 22.83
C ASP A 5 22.33 21.62 22.09
N TRP A 6 22.92 20.45 22.38
CA TRP A 6 22.48 19.17 21.82
C TRP A 6 21.18 18.65 22.45
N LEU A 7 20.85 19.08 23.68
CA LEU A 7 19.61 18.74 24.39
C LEU A 7 18.44 19.66 23.99
N GLN A 8 18.73 20.77 23.33
CA GLN A 8 17.73 21.71 22.81
C GLN A 8 17.21 21.16 21.48
N GLY A 9 16.33 20.14 21.57
CA GLY A 9 15.78 19.31 20.49
C GLY A 9 15.06 20.06 19.35
N GLY A 10 15.78 20.93 18.64
CA GLY A 10 15.30 21.74 17.52
C GLY A 10 15.94 21.40 16.19
N ASN A 11 17.03 20.62 16.17
CA ASN A 11 17.77 20.33 14.94
C ASN A 11 17.57 18.91 14.39
N ASP A 12 16.98 18.00 15.15
CA ASP A 12 16.84 16.59 14.75
C ASP A 12 15.99 16.41 13.51
N ARG A 13 14.90 17.17 13.37
CA ARG A 13 14.06 17.14 12.16
C ARG A 13 14.80 17.63 10.93
N LYS A 14 15.59 18.71 11.05
CA LYS A 14 16.39 19.24 9.93
C LYS A 14 17.52 18.27 9.58
N LEU A 15 18.19 17.71 10.58
CA LEU A 15 19.24 16.71 10.38
C LEU A 15 18.68 15.45 9.73
N ALA A 16 17.52 14.97 10.15
CA ALA A 16 16.84 13.83 9.54
C ALA A 16 16.39 14.13 8.10
N ALA A 17 15.80 15.31 7.86
CA ALA A 17 15.40 15.73 6.52
C ALA A 17 16.60 15.79 5.56
N THR A 18 17.74 16.33 5.99
CA THR A 18 18.97 16.36 5.18
C THR A 18 19.60 14.97 5.03
N ARG A 19 19.70 14.19 6.12
CA ARG A 19 20.34 12.85 6.11
C ARG A 19 19.58 11.83 5.29
N TYR A 20 18.25 11.93 5.29
CA TYR A 20 17.36 11.07 4.51
C TYR A 20 16.82 11.76 3.26
N ALA A 21 17.34 12.94 2.89
CA ALA A 21 16.99 13.60 1.65
C ALA A 21 17.21 12.64 0.47
N GLY A 22 16.21 12.55 -0.42
CA GLY A 22 16.25 11.65 -1.57
C GLY A 22 16.03 10.17 -1.25
N ARG A 23 15.79 9.79 0.01
CA ARG A 23 15.40 8.42 0.39
C ARG A 23 13.89 8.36 0.62
N GLU A 24 13.24 7.34 0.04
CA GLU A 24 11.84 7.04 0.34
C GLU A 24 11.68 6.75 1.83
N SER A 25 10.77 7.46 2.50
CA SER A 25 10.53 7.23 3.92
C SER A 25 9.90 5.86 4.13
N ALA A 26 10.09 5.28 5.32
CA ALA A 26 9.45 4.02 5.67
C ALA A 26 7.91 4.09 5.54
N THR A 27 7.34 5.27 5.82
CA THR A 27 5.92 5.56 5.69
C THR A 27 5.48 5.58 4.23
N ASP A 28 6.23 6.24 3.34
CA ASP A 28 5.92 6.29 1.91
C ASP A 28 5.97 4.88 1.31
N ARG A 29 6.99 4.10 1.66
CA ARG A 29 7.12 2.70 1.26
C ARG A 29 5.94 1.86 1.75
N ALA A 30 5.51 2.07 3.01
CA ALA A 30 4.37 1.36 3.55
C ALA A 30 3.07 1.75 2.84
N ALA A 31 2.89 3.03 2.51
CA ALA A 31 1.75 3.52 1.75
C ALA A 31 1.72 2.91 0.33
N ALA A 32 2.86 2.91 -0.37
CA ALA A 32 3.00 2.29 -1.68
C ALA A 32 2.63 0.79 -1.65
N LYS A 33 3.12 0.04 -0.65
CA LYS A 33 2.76 -1.37 -0.45
C LYS A 33 1.26 -1.56 -0.20
N ARG A 34 0.64 -0.71 0.60
CA ARG A 34 -0.82 -0.78 0.87
C ARG A 34 -1.61 -0.56 -0.42
N GLN A 35 -1.24 0.44 -1.22
CA GLN A 35 -1.90 0.73 -2.49
C GLN A 35 -1.75 -0.41 -3.49
N ALA A 36 -0.53 -0.96 -3.64
CA ALA A 36 -0.30 -2.11 -4.51
C ALA A 36 -1.14 -3.33 -4.10
N LYS A 37 -1.20 -3.63 -2.79
CA LYS A 37 -2.03 -4.72 -2.26
C LYS A 37 -3.52 -4.50 -2.52
N ALA A 38 -4.01 -3.28 -2.36
CA ALA A 38 -5.41 -2.93 -2.64
C ALA A 38 -5.75 -3.16 -4.12
N ARG A 39 -4.89 -2.71 -5.05
CA ARG A 39 -5.07 -2.92 -6.49
C ARG A 39 -5.09 -4.40 -6.86
N ALA A 40 -4.15 -5.18 -6.32
CA ALA A 40 -4.10 -6.63 -6.56
C ALA A 40 -5.38 -7.34 -6.08
N ARG A 41 -5.89 -6.97 -4.90
CA ARG A 41 -7.15 -7.51 -4.38
C ARG A 41 -8.35 -7.18 -5.25
N GLN A 42 -8.45 -5.93 -5.72
CA GLN A 42 -9.53 -5.53 -6.62
C GLN A 42 -9.51 -6.36 -7.91
N GLN A 43 -8.34 -6.53 -8.53
CA GLN A 43 -8.20 -7.35 -9.74
C GLN A 43 -8.57 -8.82 -9.49
N ALA A 44 -8.17 -9.39 -8.34
CA ALA A 44 -8.55 -10.74 -7.97
C ALA A 44 -10.08 -10.89 -7.82
N GLY A 45 -10.73 -9.93 -7.16
CA GLY A 45 -12.19 -9.91 -7.00
C GLY A 45 -12.93 -9.85 -8.33
N VAL A 46 -12.48 -9.03 -9.28
CA VAL A 46 -13.07 -8.99 -10.63
C VAL A 46 -12.98 -10.34 -11.34
N ARG A 47 -11.81 -11.00 -11.28
CA ARG A 47 -11.61 -12.32 -11.89
C ARG A 47 -12.44 -13.42 -11.24
N GLU A 48 -12.66 -13.33 -9.94
CA GLU A 48 -13.52 -14.26 -9.21
C GLU A 48 -14.99 -14.06 -9.58
N ALA A 49 -15.46 -12.81 -9.62
CA ALA A 49 -16.82 -12.48 -10.05
C ALA A 49 -17.10 -12.95 -11.48
N ALA A 50 -16.15 -12.76 -12.41
CA ALA A 50 -16.28 -13.25 -13.78
C ALA A 50 -16.43 -14.78 -13.85
N ARG A 51 -15.55 -15.51 -13.14
CA ARG A 51 -15.63 -16.98 -13.06
C ARG A 51 -16.93 -17.47 -12.42
N ALA A 52 -17.41 -16.78 -11.39
CA ALA A 52 -18.69 -17.11 -10.75
C ALA A 52 -19.87 -16.91 -11.70
N GLY A 53 -19.86 -15.83 -12.49
CA GLY A 53 -20.87 -15.59 -13.53
C GLY A 53 -20.88 -16.67 -14.61
N GLU A 54 -19.70 -17.01 -15.16
CA GLU A 54 -19.58 -18.08 -16.16
C GLU A 54 -20.05 -19.44 -15.63
N ALA A 55 -19.69 -19.78 -14.39
CA ALA A 55 -20.13 -21.02 -13.75
C ALA A 55 -21.65 -21.06 -13.57
N TRP A 56 -22.26 -19.93 -13.19
CA TRP A 56 -23.71 -19.82 -13.06
C TRP A 56 -24.40 -19.98 -14.42
N GLU A 57 -23.93 -19.30 -15.46
CA GLU A 57 -24.48 -19.43 -16.81
C GLU A 57 -24.39 -20.86 -17.33
N GLN A 58 -23.24 -21.52 -17.14
CA GLN A 58 -23.07 -22.91 -17.54
C GLN A 58 -24.04 -23.84 -16.80
N LYS A 59 -24.31 -23.59 -15.52
CA LYS A 59 -25.28 -24.35 -14.74
C LYS A 59 -26.70 -24.16 -15.28
N GLU A 60 -27.09 -22.94 -15.60
CA GLU A 60 -28.40 -22.65 -16.21
C GLU A 60 -28.55 -23.30 -17.60
N ARG A 61 -27.52 -23.25 -18.44
CA ARG A 61 -27.53 -23.94 -19.75
C ARG A 61 -27.69 -25.45 -19.62
N ARG A 62 -27.16 -26.07 -18.55
CA ARG A 62 -27.35 -27.51 -18.28
C ARG A 62 -28.74 -27.84 -17.74
N ARG A 63 -29.41 -26.87 -17.10
CA ARG A 63 -30.74 -27.05 -16.52
C ARG A 63 -31.86 -26.88 -17.56
N THR A 64 -31.62 -26.03 -18.54
CA THR A 64 -32.55 -25.69 -19.62
C THR A 64 -32.40 -26.56 -20.87
N ARG A 65 -31.41 -27.46 -20.89
CA ARG A 65 -31.24 -28.52 -21.89
C ARG A 65 -31.83 -29.82 -21.39
#